data_AF-A0A967WAI1-F1
#
_entry.id   AF-A0A967WAI1-F1
#
_cell.length_a   1.000
_cell.length_b   1.000
_cell.length_c   1.000
_cell.angle_alpha   90.00
_cell.angle_beta   90.00
_cell.angle_gamma   90.00
#
_symmetry.space_group_name_H-M   'P 1'
#
loop_
_entity.id
_entity.type
_entity.pdbx_description
1 polymer ?
#
loop_
_entity_poly.entity_id
_entity_poly.type
_entity_poly.pdbx_seq_one_letter_code
_entity_poly.pdbx_strand_id
1 'polypeptide(L)' 'MLEAFCDPQAVAIIGASRTPGKLGHSVLRNVIQHGFKGAIYPINPQASELLGH' A
#
# COMPACT_ATOMS: atom_id res chain seq x y z
N MET A 1 22.03 -0.84 6.46
CA MET A 1 20.99 -1.13 7.49
C MET A 1 19.62 -0.53 7.14
N LEU A 2 19.52 0.63 6.46
CA LEU A 2 18.23 1.24 6.08
C LEU A 2 17.70 0.86 4.68
N GLU A 3 18.39 -0.01 3.95
CA GLU A 3 18.01 -0.39 2.58
C GLU A 3 16.58 -0.93 2.51
N ALA A 4 16.18 -1.78 3.46
CA ALA A 4 14.81 -2.30 3.50
C ALA A 4 13.72 -1.23 3.76
N PHE A 5 14.10 -0.04 4.22
CA PHE A 5 13.17 1.08 4.41
C PHE A 5 13.17 2.05 3.22
N CYS A 6 14.36 2.40 2.71
CA CYS A 6 14.51 3.37 1.63
C CYS A 6 14.39 2.77 0.23
N ASP A 7 14.71 1.49 0.06
CA ASP A 7 14.65 0.73 -1.20
C ASP A 7 14.05 -0.68 -1.00
N PRO A 8 12.80 -0.79 -0.52
CA PRO A 8 12.17 -2.07 -0.30
C PRO A 8 11.81 -2.76 -1.63
N GLN A 9 12.02 -4.08 -1.68
CA GLN A 9 11.52 -4.92 -2.78
C GLN A 9 10.01 -5.18 -2.70
N ALA A 10 9.41 -5.00 -1.52
CA ALA A 10 7.98 -5.14 -1.29
C ALA A 10 7.52 -4.35 -0.05
N VAL A 11 6.25 -3.95 -0.03
CA VAL A 11 5.63 -3.30 1.12
C VAL A 11 4.27 -3.91 1.44
N ALA A 12 3.99 -4.09 2.73
CA ALA A 12 2.66 -4.45 3.23
C ALA A 12 2.01 -3.23 3.89
N ILE A 13 0.80 -2.87 3.48
CA ILE A 13 0.06 -1.70 4.00
C ILE A 13 -1.08 -2.20 4.88
N ILE A 14 -0.81 -2.29 6.18
CA ILE A 14 -1.79 -2.73 7.18
C ILE A 14 -2.78 -1.59 7.46
N GLY A 15 -4.07 -1.89 7.32
CA GLY A 15 -5.13 -0.87 7.45
C GLY A 15 -5.41 -0.10 6.16
N ALA A 16 -4.96 -0.63 5.01
CA ALA A 16 -5.35 -0.12 3.70
C ALA A 16 -6.89 -0.10 3.55
N SER A 17 -7.42 0.82 2.74
CA SER A 17 -8.87 0.97 2.60
C SER A 17 -9.30 1.44 1.21
N ARG A 18 -10.49 1.02 0.78
CA ARG A 18 -11.19 1.54 -0.42
C ARG A 18 -11.80 2.92 -0.20
N THR A 19 -12.02 3.33 1.05
CA THR A 19 -12.77 4.56 1.37
C THR A 19 -11.87 5.79 1.21
N PRO A 20 -12.18 6.73 0.29
CA PRO A 20 -11.48 8.01 0.21
C PRO A 20 -11.56 8.77 1.53
N GLY A 21 -10.48 9.47 1.90
CA GLY A 21 -10.37 10.20 3.17
C GLY A 21 -9.82 9.39 4.35
N LYS A 22 -9.81 8.06 4.28
CA LYS A 22 -9.08 7.25 5.29
C LYS A 22 -7.57 7.29 5.03
N LEU A 23 -6.77 7.29 6.10
CA LEU A 23 -5.32 7.33 6.00
C LEU A 23 -4.76 6.17 5.16
N GLY A 24 -5.18 4.94 5.43
CA GLY A 24 -4.72 3.76 4.70
C GLY A 24 -5.09 3.76 3.21
N HIS A 25 -6.19 4.46 2.84
CA HIS A 25 -6.51 4.69 1.44
C HIS A 25 -5.48 5.64 0.80
N SER A 26 -5.19 6.77 1.45
CA SER A 26 -4.22 7.74 0.94
C SER A 26 -2.81 7.16 0.84
N VAL A 27 -2.37 6.35 1.80
CA VAL A 27 -1.05 5.69 1.74
C VAL A 27 -0.98 4.72 0.56
N LEU A 28 -1.94 3.80 0.42
CA LEU A 28 -1.99 2.85 -0.69
C LEU A 28 -2.02 3.59 -2.04
N ARG A 29 -2.91 4.58 -2.16
CA ARG A 29 -3.03 5.40 -3.37
C ARG A 29 -1.71 6.07 -3.72
N ASN A 30 -1.00 6.65 -2.74
CA ASN A 30 0.26 7.32 -2.99
C ASN A 30 1.35 6.34 -3.46
N VAL A 31 1.46 5.15 -2.85
CA VAL A 31 2.44 4.13 -3.26
C VAL A 31 2.21 3.71 -4.72
N ILE A 32 0.95 3.52 -5.12
CA ILE A 32 0.58 3.17 -6.50
C ILE A 32 0.82 4.36 -7.44
N GLN A 33 0.28 5.54 -7.13
CA GLN A 33 0.32 6.72 -8.00
C GLN A 33 1.75 7.21 -8.28
N HIS A 34 2.66 7.06 -7.33
CA HIS A 34 4.06 7.47 -7.50
C HIS A 34 4.94 6.33 -8.04
N GLY A 35 4.34 5.21 -8.46
CA GLY A 35 5.02 4.18 -9.25
C GLY A 35 6.00 3.33 -8.45
N PHE A 36 5.67 2.98 -7.20
CA PHE A 36 6.47 2.01 -6.45
C PHE A 36 6.61 0.71 -7.26
N LYS A 37 7.86 0.30 -7.50
CA LYS A 37 8.19 -0.80 -8.43
C LYS A 37 8.17 -2.18 -7.77
N GLY A 38 8.24 -2.23 -6.44
CA GLY A 38 8.18 -3.47 -5.69
C GLY A 38 6.75 -4.01 -5.56
N ALA A 39 6.62 -5.19 -4.96
CA ALA A 39 5.30 -5.77 -4.71
C ALA A 39 4.53 -4.98 -3.64
N ILE A 40 3.23 -4.79 -3.85
CA ILE A 40 2.34 -4.07 -2.94
C ILE A 40 1.32 -5.06 -2.38
N TYR A 41 1.27 -5.20 -1.06
CA TYR A 41 0.32 -6.07 -0.36
C TYR A 41 -0.61 -5.24 0.53
N PRO A 42 -1.79 -4.83 0.04
CA PRO A 42 -2.74 -4.11 0.85
C PRO A 42 -3.50 -5.07 1.78
N ILE A 43 -3.48 -4.82 3.09
CA ILE A 43 -4.07 -5.72 4.09
C ILE A 43 -5.30 -5.07 4.74
N ASN A 44 -6.47 -5.68 4.52
CA ASN A 44 -7.74 -5.29 5.11
C ASN A 44 -8.63 -6.52 5.39
N PRO A 45 -9.18 -6.69 6.60
CA PRO A 45 -9.99 -7.86 6.94
C PRO A 45 -11.29 -8.02 6.15
N GLN A 46 -11.79 -6.94 5.54
CA GLN A 46 -13.11 -6.86 4.91
C GLN A 46 -13.04 -6.63 3.40
N ALA A 47 -11.84 -6.56 2.82
CA ALA A 47 -11.66 -6.32 1.40
C ALA A 47 -10.78 -7.41 0.79
N SER A 48 -11.28 -8.02 -0.28
CA SER A 48 -10.55 -8.96 -1.12
C SER A 48 -9.67 -8.29 -2.19
N GLU A 49 -9.93 -7.01 -2.47
CA GLU A 49 -9.21 -6.19 -3.43
C GLU A 49 -9.27 -4.71 -3.02
N LEU A 50 -8.18 -3.98 -3.17
CA LEU A 50 -8.01 -2.57 -2.84
C LEU A 50 -7.22 -1.85 -3.95
N LEU A 51 -7.90 -1.00 -4.74
CA LEU A 51 -7.30 -0.21 -5.83
C LEU A 51 -6.57 -1.06 -6.90
N GLY A 52 -7.07 -2.26 -7.20
CA GLY A 52 -6.47 -3.17 -8.19
C GLY A 52 -5.34 -4.06 -7.64
N HIS A 53 -5.15 -4.07 -6.32
CA HIS A 53 -4.15 -4.86 -5.59
C HIS A 53 -4.76 -5.65 -4.44
#